data_AF-A0A6J4MP53-F1
#
_entry.id   AF-A0A6J4MP53-F1
#
_cell.length_a   1.000
_cell.length_b   1.000
_cell.length_c   1.000
_cell.angle_alpha   90.00
_cell.angle_beta   90.00
_cell.angle_gamma   90.00
#
_symmetry.space_group_name_H-M   'P 1'
#
loop_
_entity.id
_entity.type
_entity.pdbx_description
1 polymer ?
#
loop_
_entity_poly.entity_id
_entity_poly.type
_entity_poly.pdbx_seq_one_letter_code
_entity_poly.pdbx_strand_id
1 'polypeptide(L)'
;SLVGRGVAEEDFGALRDQAPGHVVVERGRPDFRALLSHSALSVSQAGYNTVVDLLRAGTRSVLVPFEGGGETEQRLRADRLSARGLAQVLPQAELSAVTLAACVDAALAGPRPAAAGIDLEGARRSVEIVEEFMRQRRGSRSPQRLDTGIWRPLEDALSRAADRGRSIRVWWRDDDATAQTPSLERLLALSGRYAVPIAIAAIPASAQPSLRERLDAESSASILVHGLAHANHAPPGAKRAELGPHRETDVLRNDARAALAQAQEKLGPRILPVLVPPWNRIAAGLVEALPAIGYRGLSTFGLAAPEPANGLRQVNPRIDPVDWRGSRGLFEPTALVSQIVTLIDRHGREERDEPVGLLTHHLVHDEAVWAFCEALLERLTRSPQVRCPLVSDLFSATVT
;
A
#
# COMPACT_ATOMS: atom_id res chain seq x y z
N SER A 1 2.85 -13.41 -45.23
CA SER A 1 3.73 -12.93 -44.16
C SER A 1 3.05 -11.77 -43.46
N LEU A 2 2.91 -11.84 -42.14
CA LEU A 2 2.37 -10.74 -41.34
C LEU A 2 3.51 -10.00 -40.68
N VAL A 3 3.60 -8.69 -40.91
CA VAL A 3 4.68 -7.83 -40.42
C VAL A 3 4.17 -6.97 -39.27
N GLY A 4 4.89 -7.00 -38.14
CA GLY A 4 4.57 -6.19 -36.96
C GLY A 4 4.68 -4.69 -37.23
N ARG A 5 3.98 -3.88 -36.42
CA ARG A 5 4.02 -2.41 -36.52
C ARG A 5 5.36 -1.78 -36.11
N GLY A 6 6.26 -2.56 -35.50
CA GLY A 6 7.61 -2.12 -35.15
C GLY A 6 8.58 -2.05 -36.35
N VAL A 7 8.18 -2.57 -37.52
CA VAL A 7 8.96 -2.45 -38.77
C VAL A 7 8.54 -1.17 -39.49
N ALA A 8 9.51 -0.33 -39.86
CA ALA A 8 9.27 0.95 -40.54
C ALA A 8 8.43 0.77 -41.81
N GLU A 9 7.66 1.80 -42.19
CA GLU A 9 6.80 1.76 -43.38
C GLU A 9 7.62 1.58 -44.68
N GLU A 10 8.83 2.12 -44.72
CA GLU A 10 9.75 1.96 -45.86
C GLU A 10 10.17 0.49 -46.04
N ASP A 11 10.65 -0.15 -44.96
CA ASP A 11 11.04 -1.56 -44.97
C ASP A 11 9.84 -2.47 -45.30
N PHE A 12 8.66 -2.15 -44.80
CA PHE A 12 7.43 -2.88 -45.11
C PHE A 12 7.04 -2.75 -46.59
N GLY A 13 7.13 -1.55 -47.16
CA GLY A 13 6.92 -1.32 -48.59
C GLY A 13 7.89 -2.14 -49.43
N ALA A 14 9.18 -2.09 -49.10
CA ALA A 14 10.21 -2.87 -49.79
C ALA A 14 9.95 -4.39 -49.74
N LEU A 15 9.56 -4.92 -48.57
CA LEU A 15 9.21 -6.34 -48.42
C LEU A 15 8.00 -6.74 -49.26
N ARG A 16 6.97 -5.90 -49.32
CA ARG A 16 5.77 -6.15 -50.12
C ARG A 16 6.09 -6.14 -51.61
N ASP A 17 6.89 -5.18 -52.05
CA ASP A 17 7.19 -4.99 -53.48
C ASP A 17 8.16 -6.07 -54.01
N GLN A 18 9.00 -6.66 -53.15
CA GLN A 18 9.90 -7.77 -53.48
C GLN A 18 9.22 -9.16 -53.37
N ALA A 19 7.99 -9.23 -52.87
CA ALA A 19 7.32 -10.50 -52.64
C ALA A 19 6.95 -11.19 -53.98
N PRO A 20 7.28 -12.47 -54.16
CA PRO A 20 6.85 -13.21 -55.35
C PRO A 20 5.32 -13.39 -55.33
N GLY A 21 4.70 -13.64 -56.50
CA GLY A 21 3.22 -13.66 -56.64
C GLY A 21 2.45 -14.69 -55.78
N HIS A 22 3.15 -15.62 -55.11
CA HIS A 22 2.57 -16.58 -54.16
C HIS A 22 2.73 -16.18 -52.69
N VAL A 23 3.30 -14.99 -52.41
CA VAL A 23 3.50 -14.45 -51.07
C VAL A 23 2.72 -13.16 -50.92
N VAL A 24 1.77 -13.15 -49.98
CA VAL A 24 1.07 -11.94 -49.57
C VAL A 24 1.76 -11.36 -48.34
N VAL A 25 2.12 -10.07 -48.38
CA VAL A 25 2.73 -9.34 -47.25
C VAL A 25 1.72 -8.33 -46.72
N GLU A 26 1.32 -8.49 -45.45
CA GLU A 26 0.33 -7.62 -44.79
C GLU A 26 0.83 -7.18 -43.41
N ARG A 27 0.26 -6.10 -42.88
CA ARG A 27 0.45 -5.75 -41.46
C ARG A 27 -0.29 -6.75 -40.57
N GLY A 28 0.09 -6.80 -39.29
CA GLY A 28 -0.62 -7.62 -38.29
C GLY A 28 -2.14 -7.40 -38.33
N ARG A 29 -2.89 -8.52 -38.41
CA ARG A 29 -4.34 -8.50 -38.56
C ARG A 29 -5.07 -8.91 -37.28
N PRO A 30 -6.26 -8.35 -37.00
CA PRO A 30 -7.05 -8.71 -35.81
C PRO A 30 -7.61 -10.14 -35.87
N ASP A 31 -7.75 -10.73 -37.06
CA ASP A 31 -8.25 -12.08 -37.29
C ASP A 31 -7.14 -13.14 -37.38
N PHE A 32 -5.92 -12.82 -36.91
CA PHE A 32 -4.75 -13.70 -36.98
C PHE A 32 -5.00 -15.11 -36.44
N ARG A 33 -5.74 -15.25 -35.33
CA ARG A 33 -6.08 -16.56 -34.78
C ARG A 33 -6.92 -17.42 -35.73
N ALA A 34 -7.87 -16.80 -36.44
CA ALA A 34 -8.68 -17.51 -37.44
C ALA A 34 -7.81 -17.95 -38.63
N LEU A 35 -6.89 -17.10 -39.08
CA LEU A 35 -5.91 -17.46 -40.10
C LEU A 35 -5.07 -18.67 -39.68
N LEU A 36 -4.61 -18.71 -38.43
CA LEU A 36 -3.83 -19.84 -37.92
C LEU A 36 -4.63 -21.15 -37.94
N SER A 37 -5.92 -21.14 -37.61
CA SER A 37 -6.74 -22.37 -37.65
C SER A 37 -6.91 -22.96 -39.06
N HIS A 38 -6.72 -22.14 -40.09
CA HIS A 38 -6.80 -22.57 -41.49
C HIS A 38 -5.43 -22.81 -42.13
N SER A 39 -4.33 -22.47 -41.47
CA SER A 39 -3.00 -22.67 -42.04
C SER A 39 -2.52 -24.11 -41.88
N ALA A 40 -1.73 -24.58 -42.85
CA ALA A 40 -1.07 -25.87 -42.75
C ALA A 40 0.05 -25.85 -41.70
N LEU A 41 0.75 -24.71 -41.60
CA LEU A 41 1.86 -24.45 -40.70
C LEU A 41 2.04 -22.93 -40.51
N SER A 42 2.57 -22.52 -39.37
CA SER A 42 3.03 -21.15 -39.10
C SER A 42 4.55 -21.10 -38.88
N VAL A 43 5.22 -20.13 -39.51
CA VAL A 43 6.60 -19.77 -39.18
C VAL A 43 6.55 -18.46 -38.41
N SER A 44 7.07 -18.42 -37.18
CA SER A 44 6.91 -17.24 -36.33
C SER A 44 8.00 -17.12 -35.27
N GLN A 45 8.19 -15.92 -34.74
CA GLN A 45 8.93 -15.73 -33.49
C GLN A 45 8.12 -16.26 -32.30
N ALA A 46 8.81 -16.65 -31.22
CA ALA A 46 8.20 -17.28 -30.04
C ALA A 46 7.66 -16.26 -29.01
N GLY A 47 7.05 -15.18 -29.51
CA GLY A 47 6.36 -14.18 -28.70
C GLY A 47 5.18 -14.78 -27.92
N TYR A 48 4.86 -14.19 -26.76
CA TYR A 48 3.85 -14.74 -25.84
C TYR A 48 2.48 -14.94 -26.52
N ASN A 49 1.92 -13.90 -27.14
CA ASN A 49 0.60 -13.96 -27.78
C ASN A 49 0.58 -14.96 -28.94
N THR A 50 1.62 -14.96 -29.78
CA THR A 50 1.74 -15.87 -30.92
C THR A 50 1.75 -17.33 -30.48
N VAL A 51 2.51 -17.66 -29.45
CA VAL A 51 2.55 -19.02 -28.91
C VAL A 51 1.19 -19.44 -28.35
N VAL A 52 0.51 -18.56 -27.61
CA VAL A 52 -0.83 -18.86 -27.09
C VAL A 52 -1.82 -19.09 -28.24
N ASP A 53 -1.76 -18.28 -29.29
CA ASP A 53 -2.63 -18.44 -30.46
C ASP A 53 -2.35 -19.73 -31.23
N LEU A 54 -1.09 -20.11 -31.39
CA LEU A 54 -0.68 -21.39 -32.01
C LEU A 54 -1.20 -22.59 -31.22
N LEU A 55 -1.06 -22.54 -29.88
CA LEU A 55 -1.57 -23.59 -29.00
C LEU A 55 -3.10 -23.69 -29.05
N ARG A 56 -3.81 -22.56 -29.10
CA ARG A 56 -5.28 -22.54 -29.25
C ARG A 56 -5.74 -23.05 -30.61
N ALA A 57 -5.01 -22.72 -31.67
CA ALA A 57 -5.36 -23.12 -33.03
C ALA A 57 -4.97 -24.57 -33.36
N GLY A 58 -4.06 -25.19 -32.58
CA GLY A 58 -3.54 -26.53 -32.88
C GLY A 58 -2.74 -26.57 -34.19
N THR A 59 -2.18 -25.43 -34.58
CA THR A 59 -1.45 -25.28 -35.83
C THR A 59 -0.02 -25.76 -35.67
N ARG A 60 0.48 -26.52 -36.65
CA ARG A 60 1.91 -26.88 -36.70
C ARG A 60 2.75 -25.59 -36.79
N SER A 61 3.90 -25.57 -36.13
CA SER A 61 4.73 -24.37 -36.15
C SER A 61 6.22 -24.64 -36.19
N VAL A 62 6.93 -23.77 -36.90
CA VAL A 62 8.38 -23.57 -36.77
C VAL A 62 8.60 -22.25 -36.04
N LEU A 63 9.23 -22.32 -34.87
CA LEU A 63 9.54 -21.15 -34.05
C LEU A 63 10.99 -20.74 -34.28
N VAL A 64 11.19 -19.47 -34.63
CA VAL A 64 12.51 -18.83 -34.75
C VAL A 64 12.61 -17.78 -33.64
N PRO A 65 13.05 -18.15 -32.43
CA PRO A 65 13.07 -17.21 -31.30
C PRO A 65 14.03 -16.05 -31.59
N PHE A 66 13.62 -14.84 -31.23
CA PHE A 66 14.52 -13.69 -31.23
C PHE A 66 15.40 -13.73 -29.98
N GLU A 67 16.72 -13.59 -30.16
CA GLU A 67 17.72 -13.67 -29.08
C GLU A 67 18.54 -12.36 -28.95
N GLY A 68 18.14 -11.29 -29.63
CA GLY A 68 18.82 -9.99 -29.56
C GLY A 68 18.62 -9.29 -28.20
N GLY A 69 19.59 -8.48 -27.79
CA GLY A 69 19.46 -7.61 -26.60
C GLY A 69 19.45 -8.32 -25.25
N GLY A 70 19.87 -9.59 -25.17
CA GLY A 70 19.84 -10.38 -23.94
C GLY A 70 18.48 -11.02 -23.62
N GLU A 71 17.53 -10.98 -24.55
CA GLU A 71 16.21 -11.59 -24.40
C GLU A 71 16.31 -13.14 -24.45
N THR A 72 16.04 -13.79 -23.32
CA THR A 72 16.11 -15.27 -23.19
C THR A 72 14.73 -15.93 -23.16
N GLU A 73 13.66 -15.16 -23.01
CA GLU A 73 12.31 -15.67 -22.77
C GLU A 73 11.71 -16.40 -23.98
N GLN A 74 11.93 -15.87 -25.19
CA GLN A 74 11.41 -16.48 -26.41
C GLN A 74 12.05 -17.85 -26.66
N ARG A 75 13.37 -17.95 -26.47
CA ARG A 75 14.12 -19.21 -26.54
C ARG A 75 13.62 -20.22 -25.52
N LEU A 76 13.52 -19.81 -24.25
CA LEU A 76 13.00 -20.67 -23.18
C LEU A 76 11.60 -21.22 -23.50
N ARG A 77 10.73 -20.38 -24.08
CA ARG A 77 9.37 -20.77 -24.47
C ARG A 77 9.38 -21.75 -25.63
N ALA A 78 10.16 -21.46 -26.68
CA ALA A 78 10.31 -22.30 -27.85
C ALA A 78 10.82 -23.70 -27.47
N ASP A 79 11.88 -23.78 -26.67
CA ASP A 79 12.48 -25.04 -26.22
C ASP A 79 11.48 -25.87 -25.40
N ARG A 80 10.72 -25.23 -24.51
CA ARG A 80 9.68 -25.90 -23.69
C ARG A 80 8.50 -26.45 -24.51
N LEU A 81 8.21 -25.86 -25.67
CA LEU A 81 7.19 -26.35 -26.59
C LEU A 81 7.72 -27.51 -27.43
N SER A 82 8.95 -27.38 -27.94
CA SER A 82 9.62 -28.44 -28.70
C SER A 82 9.82 -29.70 -27.89
N ALA A 83 10.27 -29.57 -26.63
CA ALA A 83 10.40 -30.70 -25.71
C ALA A 83 9.07 -31.44 -25.44
N ARG A 84 7.92 -30.81 -25.73
CA ARG A 84 6.58 -31.40 -25.63
C ARG A 84 5.99 -31.82 -26.98
N GLY A 85 6.77 -31.73 -28.06
CA GLY A 85 6.31 -32.03 -29.43
C GLY A 85 5.29 -31.04 -29.98
N LEU A 86 5.22 -29.83 -29.43
CA LEU A 86 4.21 -28.82 -29.79
C LEU A 86 4.67 -27.87 -30.91
N ALA A 87 5.98 -27.75 -31.13
CA ALA A 87 6.57 -26.91 -32.16
C ALA A 87 7.96 -27.43 -32.57
N GLN A 88 8.35 -27.19 -33.82
CA GLN A 88 9.77 -27.27 -34.21
C GLN A 88 10.45 -25.94 -33.87
N VAL A 89 11.75 -25.97 -33.56
CA VAL A 89 12.53 -24.77 -33.23
C VAL A 89 13.73 -24.71 -34.16
N LEU A 90 13.91 -23.56 -34.81
CA LEU A 90 15.08 -23.26 -35.62
C LEU A 90 15.79 -22.06 -35.00
N PRO A 91 16.98 -22.25 -34.39
CA PRO A 91 17.75 -21.14 -33.83
C PRO A 91 18.07 -20.08 -34.88
N GLN A 92 18.07 -18.80 -34.49
CA GLN A 92 18.32 -17.70 -35.42
C GLN A 92 19.72 -17.79 -36.07
N ALA A 93 20.71 -18.31 -35.35
CA ALA A 93 22.07 -18.53 -35.85
C ALA A 93 22.15 -19.57 -36.99
N GLU A 94 21.16 -20.46 -37.07
CA GLU A 94 21.08 -21.54 -38.07
C GLU A 94 20.07 -21.23 -39.19
N LEU A 95 19.44 -20.05 -39.14
CA LEU A 95 18.38 -19.66 -40.08
C LEU A 95 18.95 -19.44 -41.48
N SER A 96 18.56 -20.32 -42.40
CA SER A 96 18.82 -20.22 -43.84
C SER A 96 17.60 -20.70 -44.61
N ALA A 97 17.53 -20.43 -45.92
CA ALA A 97 16.44 -20.94 -46.75
C ALA A 97 16.37 -22.48 -46.73
N VAL A 98 17.51 -23.16 -46.72
CA VAL A 98 17.60 -24.63 -46.72
C VAL A 98 17.17 -25.21 -45.39
N THR A 99 17.70 -24.69 -44.28
CA THR A 99 17.37 -25.19 -42.93
C THR A 99 15.92 -24.90 -42.57
N LEU A 100 15.39 -23.73 -42.95
CA LEU A 100 13.98 -23.41 -42.74
C LEU A 100 13.05 -24.34 -43.54
N ALA A 101 13.35 -24.61 -44.82
CA ALA A 101 12.57 -25.53 -45.63
C ALA A 101 12.54 -26.94 -45.01
N ALA A 102 13.70 -27.45 -44.60
CA ALA A 102 13.79 -28.76 -43.93
C ALA A 102 12.98 -28.82 -42.62
N CYS A 103 13.01 -27.76 -41.80
CA CYS A 103 12.18 -27.67 -40.59
C CYS A 103 10.67 -27.62 -40.91
N VAL A 104 10.28 -26.94 -41.99
CA VAL A 104 8.88 -26.88 -42.46
C VAL A 104 8.41 -28.26 -42.90
N ASP A 105 9.20 -28.98 -43.70
CA ASP A 105 8.87 -30.33 -44.16
C ASP A 105 8.73 -31.30 -42.98
N ALA A 106 9.68 -31.26 -42.03
CA ALA A 106 9.63 -32.07 -40.82
C ALA A 106 8.39 -31.77 -39.96
N ALA A 107 8.03 -30.50 -39.81
CA ALA A 107 6.85 -30.10 -39.06
C ALA A 107 5.54 -30.55 -39.76
N LEU A 108 5.46 -30.43 -41.09
CA LEU A 108 4.31 -30.84 -41.89
C LEU A 108 4.08 -32.36 -41.90
N ALA A 109 5.17 -33.14 -41.86
CA ALA A 109 5.11 -34.60 -41.75
C ALA A 109 4.55 -35.08 -40.39
N GLY A 110 4.69 -34.26 -39.35
CA GLY A 110 4.17 -34.55 -38.01
C GLY A 110 2.65 -34.38 -37.87
N PRO A 111 2.03 -34.95 -36.83
CA PRO A 111 0.63 -34.67 -36.51
C PRO A 111 0.42 -33.20 -36.13
N ARG A 112 -0.82 -32.72 -36.19
CA ARG A 112 -1.16 -31.41 -35.62
C ARG A 112 -0.97 -31.45 -34.09
N PRO A 113 -0.37 -30.43 -33.46
CA PRO A 113 -0.22 -30.38 -32.01
C PRO A 113 -1.58 -30.42 -31.31
N ALA A 114 -1.76 -31.36 -30.38
CA ALA A 114 -2.84 -31.31 -29.41
C ALA A 114 -2.38 -30.47 -28.21
N ALA A 115 -3.27 -29.69 -27.60
CA ALA A 115 -2.95 -28.94 -26.38
C ALA A 115 -2.53 -29.91 -25.27
N ALA A 116 -1.21 -30.11 -25.09
CA ALA A 116 -0.61 -31.14 -24.24
C ALA A 116 -0.71 -30.80 -22.73
N GLY A 117 -1.94 -30.68 -22.23
CA GLY A 117 -2.23 -30.39 -20.82
C GLY A 117 -1.86 -28.96 -20.39
N ILE A 118 -1.64 -28.04 -21.34
CA ILE A 118 -1.41 -26.63 -21.04
C ILE A 118 -2.77 -25.94 -20.86
N ASP A 119 -3.04 -25.45 -19.65
CA ASP A 119 -4.23 -24.65 -19.38
C ASP A 119 -4.08 -23.25 -19.99
N LEU A 120 -4.89 -22.97 -21.00
CA LEU A 120 -4.94 -21.68 -21.68
C LEU A 120 -6.01 -20.76 -21.09
N GLU A 121 -6.82 -21.26 -20.15
CA GLU A 121 -7.87 -20.54 -19.44
C GLU A 121 -7.34 -19.88 -18.16
N GLY A 122 -6.04 -19.53 -18.14
CA GLY A 122 -5.39 -18.88 -17.00
C GLY A 122 -6.11 -17.61 -16.55
N ALA A 123 -6.64 -16.80 -17.48
CA ALA A 123 -7.43 -15.61 -17.13
C ALA A 123 -8.71 -15.97 -16.36
N ARG A 124 -9.46 -16.97 -16.83
CA ARG A 124 -10.66 -17.48 -16.16
C ARG A 124 -10.30 -18.06 -14.80
N ARG A 125 -9.22 -18.84 -14.71
CA ARG A 125 -8.71 -19.41 -13.45
C ARG A 125 -8.27 -18.33 -12.46
N SER A 126 -7.65 -17.24 -12.94
CA SER A 126 -7.32 -16.09 -12.10
C SER A 126 -8.58 -15.43 -11.55
N VAL A 127 -9.63 -15.25 -12.35
CA VAL A 127 -10.92 -14.74 -11.87
C VAL A 127 -11.49 -15.66 -10.80
N GLU A 128 -11.53 -16.96 -11.01
CA GLU A 128 -12.02 -17.93 -10.02
C GLU A 128 -11.23 -17.86 -8.70
N ILE A 129 -9.90 -17.77 -8.77
CA ILE A 129 -9.04 -17.67 -7.58
C ILE A 129 -9.33 -16.36 -6.84
N VAL A 130 -9.49 -15.25 -7.57
CA VAL A 130 -9.85 -13.96 -6.96
C VAL A 130 -11.24 -14.02 -6.33
N GLU A 131 -12.23 -14.58 -7.01
CA GLU A 131 -13.58 -14.78 -6.47
C GLU A 131 -13.59 -15.74 -5.28
N GLU A 132 -12.77 -16.78 -5.31
CA GLU A 132 -12.56 -17.69 -4.18
C GLU A 132 -11.92 -16.96 -3.01
N PHE A 133 -10.88 -16.14 -3.22
CA PHE A 133 -10.33 -15.29 -2.16
C PHE A 133 -11.35 -14.28 -1.64
N MET A 134 -12.19 -13.71 -2.49
CA MET A 134 -13.27 -12.82 -2.05
C MET A 134 -14.35 -13.57 -1.28
N ARG A 135 -14.71 -14.80 -1.67
CA ARG A 135 -15.67 -15.65 -0.95
C ARG A 135 -15.11 -16.19 0.35
N GLN A 136 -13.84 -16.58 0.38
CA GLN A 136 -13.13 -16.96 1.58
C GLN A 136 -13.08 -15.75 2.52
N ARG A 137 -12.77 -14.52 2.07
CA ARG A 137 -12.90 -13.30 2.90
C ARG A 137 -14.33 -13.02 3.38
N ARG A 138 -15.37 -13.52 2.70
CA ARG A 138 -16.77 -13.44 3.14
C ARG A 138 -17.18 -14.59 4.07
N GLY A 139 -16.50 -15.75 4.00
CA GLY A 139 -16.82 -16.98 4.75
C GLY A 139 -15.88 -17.27 5.93
N SER A 140 -14.65 -16.76 5.92
CA SER A 140 -13.75 -16.71 7.07
C SER A 140 -13.98 -15.39 7.82
N ARG A 141 -14.88 -15.49 8.81
CA ARG A 141 -15.27 -14.43 9.76
C ARG A 141 -15.82 -13.18 9.07
N SER A 142 -17.15 -13.16 8.92
CA SER A 142 -17.92 -11.91 9.11
C SER A 142 -17.29 -11.13 10.27
N PRO A 143 -17.11 -9.79 10.17
CA PRO A 143 -16.72 -9.01 11.34
C PRO A 143 -17.69 -9.43 12.43
N GLN A 144 -17.17 -9.95 13.55
CA GLN A 144 -18.01 -10.09 14.73
C GLN A 144 -18.65 -8.73 14.89
N ARG A 145 -19.96 -8.62 14.64
CA ARG A 145 -20.71 -7.47 15.11
C ARG A 145 -20.42 -7.52 16.59
N LEU A 146 -19.54 -6.63 17.04
CA LEU A 146 -19.19 -6.49 18.44
C LEU A 146 -20.53 -6.45 19.17
N ASP A 147 -20.71 -7.36 20.12
CA ASP A 147 -21.96 -7.44 20.87
C ASP A 147 -22.34 -6.02 21.27
N THR A 148 -23.55 -5.58 20.92
CA THR A 148 -24.03 -4.24 21.24
C THR A 148 -23.86 -3.91 22.72
N GLY A 149 -23.85 -4.94 23.59
CA GLY A 149 -23.58 -4.80 25.01
C GLY A 149 -22.21 -4.21 25.36
N ILE A 150 -21.15 -4.41 24.56
CA ILE A 150 -19.80 -3.91 24.90
C ILE A 150 -19.74 -2.38 24.89
N TRP A 151 -20.64 -1.73 24.16
CA TRP A 151 -20.63 -0.28 23.94
C TRP A 151 -21.46 0.49 24.96
N ARG A 152 -22.37 -0.19 25.66
CA ARG A 152 -23.24 0.43 26.66
C ARG A 152 -22.46 1.25 27.71
N PRO A 153 -21.31 0.79 28.24
CA PRO A 153 -20.52 1.60 29.17
C PRO A 153 -20.02 2.93 28.58
N LEU A 154 -19.67 2.96 27.29
CA LEU A 154 -19.26 4.18 26.58
C LEU A 154 -20.45 5.14 26.43
N GLU A 155 -21.60 4.62 26.02
CA GLU A 155 -22.84 5.40 25.85
C GLU A 155 -23.30 5.99 27.19
N ASP A 156 -23.22 5.22 28.28
CA ASP A 156 -23.50 5.69 29.63
C ASP A 156 -22.51 6.77 30.08
N ALA A 157 -21.21 6.65 29.75
CA ALA A 157 -20.19 7.64 30.09
C ALA A 157 -20.41 8.97 29.36
N LEU A 158 -20.78 8.92 28.08
CA LEU A 158 -21.14 10.09 27.28
C LEU A 158 -22.42 10.74 27.81
N SER A 159 -23.41 9.95 28.21
CA SER A 159 -24.64 10.46 28.85
C SER A 159 -24.33 11.17 30.17
N ARG A 160 -23.49 10.58 31.04
CA ARG A 160 -23.01 11.25 32.27
C ARG A 160 -22.22 12.53 31.99
N ALA A 161 -21.50 12.61 30.87
CA ALA A 161 -20.83 13.85 30.46
C ALA A 161 -21.87 14.91 30.05
N ALA A 162 -22.89 14.52 29.31
CA ALA A 162 -23.99 15.39 28.89
C ALA A 162 -24.80 15.93 30.08
N ASP A 163 -25.17 15.09 31.04
CA ASP A 163 -25.90 15.48 32.25
C ASP A 163 -25.12 16.53 33.08
N ARG A 164 -23.80 16.54 32.95
CA ARG A 164 -22.90 17.48 33.63
C ARG A 164 -22.49 18.67 32.76
N GLY A 165 -23.02 18.79 31.54
CA GLY A 165 -22.66 19.84 30.58
C GLY A 165 -21.19 19.83 30.17
N ARG A 166 -20.51 18.67 30.22
CA ARG A 166 -19.08 18.54 29.94
C ARG A 166 -18.84 18.16 28.49
N SER A 167 -18.12 19.03 27.79
CA SER A 167 -17.58 18.73 26.46
C SER A 167 -16.38 17.79 26.57
N ILE A 168 -16.32 16.77 25.72
CA ILE A 168 -15.23 15.80 25.63
C ILE A 168 -14.45 16.04 24.34
N ARG A 169 -13.15 16.34 24.44
CA ARG A 169 -12.30 16.46 23.25
C ARG A 169 -11.73 15.10 22.85
N VAL A 170 -11.92 14.72 21.59
CA VAL A 170 -11.39 13.49 20.99
C VAL A 170 -10.50 13.84 19.81
N TRP A 171 -9.36 13.17 19.66
CA TRP A 171 -8.50 13.36 18.50
C TRP A 171 -7.92 12.04 18.00
N TRP A 172 -7.44 12.03 16.75
CA TRP A 172 -6.99 10.82 16.09
C TRP A 172 -5.61 11.02 15.46
N ARG A 173 -4.68 10.13 15.80
CA ARG A 173 -3.35 10.02 15.19
C ARG A 173 -3.18 8.65 14.56
N ASP A 174 -2.60 8.60 13.37
CA ASP A 174 -2.22 7.38 12.68
C ASP A 174 -0.73 7.42 12.30
N ASP A 175 0.00 6.37 12.66
CA ASP A 175 1.46 6.31 12.52
C ASP A 175 1.90 5.48 11.29
N ASP A 176 3.18 5.61 10.91
CA ASP A 176 3.90 4.86 9.86
C ASP A 176 3.55 5.18 8.39
N ALA A 177 2.90 6.30 8.10
CA ALA A 177 2.55 6.65 6.72
C ALA A 177 3.78 6.97 5.86
N THR A 178 3.85 6.36 4.67
CA THR A 178 4.95 6.57 3.69
C THR A 178 4.48 6.80 2.27
N ALA A 179 3.32 6.28 1.87
CA ALA A 179 2.80 6.37 0.51
C ALA A 179 1.28 6.39 0.52
N GLN A 180 0.67 6.78 -0.60
CA GLN A 180 -0.74 6.49 -0.84
C GLN A 180 -0.93 4.96 -0.95
N THR A 181 -1.91 4.44 -0.19
CA THR A 181 -2.24 3.01 -0.15
C THR A 181 -3.75 2.82 -0.01
N PRO A 182 -4.31 1.65 -0.39
CA PRO A 182 -5.73 1.37 -0.16
C PRO A 182 -6.15 1.44 1.31
N SER A 183 -5.27 1.08 2.25
CA SER A 183 -5.54 1.19 3.68
C SER A 183 -5.54 2.64 4.15
N LEU A 184 -4.67 3.51 3.60
CA LEU A 184 -4.72 4.95 3.84
C LEU A 184 -6.01 5.56 3.28
N GLU A 185 -6.47 5.15 2.09
CA GLU A 185 -7.76 5.62 1.57
C GLU A 185 -8.93 5.26 2.48
N ARG A 186 -8.95 4.02 3.01
CA ARG A 186 -9.97 3.59 3.97
C ARG A 186 -9.94 4.43 5.24
N LEU A 187 -8.73 4.75 5.74
CA LEU A 187 -8.52 5.60 6.91
C LEU A 187 -9.09 7.01 6.69
N LEU A 188 -8.70 7.64 5.57
CA LEU A 188 -9.15 9.00 5.20
C LEU A 188 -10.66 9.04 4.94
N ALA A 189 -11.22 7.99 4.31
CA ALA A 189 -12.67 7.87 4.12
C ALA A 189 -13.43 7.80 5.46
N LEU A 190 -12.89 7.10 6.48
CA LEU A 190 -13.47 7.10 7.83
C LEU A 190 -13.38 8.47 8.50
N SER A 191 -12.22 9.14 8.41
CA SER A 191 -12.03 10.51 8.91
C SER A 191 -13.06 11.47 8.30
N GLY A 192 -13.22 11.44 6.97
CA GLY A 192 -14.19 12.27 6.25
C GLY A 192 -15.64 11.93 6.60
N ARG A 193 -16.00 10.64 6.63
CA ARG A 193 -17.36 10.17 6.92
C ARG A 193 -17.86 10.62 8.30
N TYR A 194 -16.99 10.58 9.32
CA TYR A 194 -17.34 10.96 10.69
C TYR A 194 -16.89 12.39 11.04
N ALA A 195 -16.36 13.15 10.07
CA ALA A 195 -15.84 14.50 10.26
C ALA A 195 -14.87 14.62 11.46
N VAL A 196 -13.99 13.62 11.64
CA VAL A 196 -12.97 13.60 12.69
C VAL A 196 -11.61 13.94 12.07
N PRO A 197 -11.03 15.11 12.36
CA PRO A 197 -9.68 15.46 11.89
C PRO A 197 -8.65 14.42 12.31
N ILE A 198 -7.70 14.13 11.43
CA ILE A 198 -6.69 13.09 11.63
C ILE A 198 -5.28 13.65 11.48
N ALA A 199 -4.39 13.21 12.36
CA ALA A 199 -2.97 13.47 12.29
C ALA A 199 -2.26 12.26 11.67
N ILE A 200 -1.66 12.42 10.50
CA ILE A 200 -0.88 11.39 9.81
C ILE A 200 0.59 11.58 10.17
N ALA A 201 1.16 10.69 10.97
CA ALA A 201 2.58 10.71 11.29
C ALA A 201 3.36 10.02 10.15
N ALA A 202 4.04 10.82 9.33
CA ALA A 202 4.72 10.36 8.14
C ALA A 202 6.23 10.23 8.36
N ILE A 203 6.85 9.21 7.75
CA ILE A 203 8.31 8.96 7.86
C ILE A 203 9.03 9.69 6.71
N PRO A 204 9.74 10.82 6.96
CA PRO A 204 10.26 11.67 5.89
C PRO A 204 11.25 10.99 4.94
N ALA A 205 12.12 10.12 5.45
CA ALA A 205 13.10 9.42 4.61
C ALA A 205 12.43 8.48 3.60
N SER A 206 11.30 7.88 3.96
CA SER A 206 10.56 6.90 3.15
C SER A 206 9.30 7.46 2.49
N ALA A 207 8.99 8.74 2.73
CA ALA A 207 7.85 9.41 2.12
C ALA A 207 7.96 9.45 0.60
N GLN A 208 6.94 8.91 -0.08
CA GLN A 208 6.78 8.92 -1.52
C GLN A 208 5.96 10.13 -1.97
N PRO A 209 6.15 10.65 -3.20
CA PRO A 209 5.35 11.77 -3.73
C PRO A 209 3.83 11.53 -3.67
N SER A 210 3.40 10.28 -3.86
CA SER A 210 2.00 9.88 -3.80
C SER A 210 1.32 10.21 -2.47
N LEU A 211 2.06 10.17 -1.35
CA LEU A 211 1.52 10.54 -0.04
C LEU A 211 1.15 12.03 0.01
N ARG A 212 2.04 12.90 -0.48
CA ARG A 212 1.80 14.34 -0.54
C ARG A 212 0.62 14.66 -1.45
N GLU A 213 0.65 14.16 -2.67
CA GLU A 213 -0.41 14.40 -3.67
C GLU A 213 -1.79 14.04 -3.10
N ARG A 214 -1.85 12.93 -2.35
CA ARG A 214 -3.09 12.49 -1.74
C ARG A 214 -3.54 13.37 -0.59
N LEU A 215 -2.63 13.73 0.32
CA LEU A 215 -2.95 14.51 1.52
C LEU A 215 -3.16 16.01 1.22
N ASP A 216 -2.61 16.54 0.13
CA ASP A 216 -2.86 17.92 -0.30
C ASP A 216 -4.36 18.17 -0.57
N ALA A 217 -5.06 17.14 -1.06
CA ALA A 217 -6.50 17.15 -1.29
C ALA A 217 -7.36 16.94 -0.02
N GLU A 218 -6.77 16.57 1.11
CA GLU A 218 -7.50 16.29 2.36
C GLU A 218 -7.44 17.45 3.34
N SER A 219 -8.55 18.19 3.48
CA SER A 219 -8.61 19.32 4.41
C SER A 219 -8.64 18.91 5.89
N SER A 220 -9.09 17.69 6.21
CA SER A 220 -9.18 17.17 7.57
C SER A 220 -7.89 16.50 8.06
N ALA A 221 -6.91 16.30 7.19
CA ALA A 221 -5.63 15.68 7.52
C ALA A 221 -4.55 16.72 7.80
N SER A 222 -3.83 16.53 8.91
CA SER A 222 -2.58 17.23 9.22
C SER A 222 -1.43 16.23 9.23
N ILE A 223 -0.23 16.68 8.87
CA ILE A 223 0.92 15.78 8.80
C ILE A 223 1.87 16.08 9.97
N LEU A 224 2.29 15.03 10.67
CA LEU A 224 3.30 15.09 11.73
C LEU A 224 4.59 14.37 11.29
N VAL A 225 5.70 14.67 11.95
CA VAL A 225 7.01 14.11 11.62
C VAL A 225 7.25 12.84 12.42
N HIS A 226 7.24 11.66 11.78
CA HIS A 226 7.42 10.37 12.45
C HIS A 226 8.89 9.91 12.51
N GLY A 227 9.71 10.68 13.23
CA GLY A 227 11.16 10.48 13.20
C GLY A 227 11.77 10.82 11.85
N LEU A 228 12.94 10.26 11.54
CA LEU A 228 13.62 10.48 10.24
C LEU A 228 13.36 9.31 9.28
N ALA A 229 13.76 8.10 9.68
CA ALA A 229 13.72 6.90 8.85
C ALA A 229 13.03 5.71 9.53
N HIS A 230 12.54 5.89 10.76
CA HIS A 230 12.03 4.82 11.61
C HIS A 230 13.06 3.69 11.81
N ALA A 231 14.35 4.07 11.86
CA ALA A 231 15.46 3.11 12.00
C ALA A 231 15.68 2.73 13.47
N ASN A 232 15.91 1.44 13.75
CA ASN A 232 16.30 1.03 15.09
C ASN A 232 17.81 1.22 15.29
N HIS A 233 18.18 2.06 16.24
CA HIS A 233 19.57 2.26 16.64
C HIS A 233 19.90 1.65 18.01
N ALA A 234 18.90 1.11 18.70
CA ALA A 234 19.09 0.55 20.03
C ALA A 234 19.99 -0.70 19.98
N PRO A 235 20.89 -0.88 20.96
CA PRO A 235 21.77 -2.04 21.02
C PRO A 235 20.96 -3.34 21.14
N PRO A 236 21.54 -4.50 20.77
CA PRO A 236 20.88 -5.79 20.93
C PRO A 236 20.35 -6.00 22.35
N GLY A 237 19.10 -6.46 22.46
CA GLY A 237 18.41 -6.66 23.74
C GLY A 237 17.74 -5.42 24.33
N ALA A 238 18.07 -4.21 23.86
CA ALA A 238 17.35 -3.00 24.24
C ALA A 238 16.05 -2.82 23.46
N LYS A 239 15.13 -2.03 24.04
CA LYS A 239 13.88 -1.64 23.35
C LYS A 239 14.22 -0.79 22.13
N ARG A 240 13.59 -1.09 20.99
CA ARG A 240 13.81 -0.39 19.72
C ARG A 240 13.60 1.11 19.85
N ALA A 241 14.52 1.92 19.35
CA ALA A 241 14.34 3.37 19.34
C ALA A 241 15.23 3.99 18.26
N GLU A 242 14.65 4.92 17.50
CA GLU A 242 15.41 5.78 16.58
C GLU A 242 16.04 6.95 17.33
N LEU A 243 15.26 7.54 18.23
CA LEU A 243 15.59 8.77 18.95
C LEU A 243 15.91 8.50 20.43
N GLY A 244 16.45 7.31 20.73
CA GLY A 244 16.68 6.84 22.11
C GLY A 244 17.99 7.34 22.74
N PRO A 245 18.15 7.17 24.06
CA PRO A 245 19.28 7.72 24.83
C PRO A 245 20.63 7.03 24.60
N HIS A 246 20.66 6.01 23.74
CA HIS A 246 21.87 5.28 23.36
C HIS A 246 22.65 5.97 22.22
N ARG A 247 22.15 7.11 21.74
CA ARG A 247 22.80 7.95 20.72
C ARG A 247 23.14 9.30 21.35
N GLU A 248 24.24 9.89 20.89
CA GLU A 248 24.65 11.23 21.31
C GLU A 248 23.58 12.29 21.01
N THR A 249 23.37 13.23 21.94
CA THR A 249 22.32 14.25 21.85
C THR A 249 22.45 15.12 20.59
N ASP A 250 23.68 15.45 20.17
CA ASP A 250 23.89 16.26 18.97
C ASP A 250 23.53 15.51 17.69
N VAL A 251 23.75 14.19 17.64
CA VAL A 251 23.31 13.34 16.53
C VAL A 251 21.79 13.30 16.47
N LEU A 252 21.14 13.08 17.62
CA LEU A 252 19.68 13.11 17.73
C LEU A 252 19.08 14.45 17.28
N ARG A 253 19.72 15.56 17.68
CA ARG A 253 19.31 16.92 17.31
C ARG A 253 19.43 17.14 15.80
N ASN A 254 20.53 16.70 15.19
CA ASN A 254 20.76 16.83 13.76
C ASN A 254 19.76 16.01 12.95
N ASP A 255 19.49 14.76 13.36
CA ASP A 255 18.49 13.90 12.71
C ASP A 255 17.09 14.50 12.82
N ALA A 256 16.69 14.98 14.00
CA ALA A 256 15.38 15.59 14.19
C ALA A 256 15.21 16.89 13.38
N ARG A 257 16.27 17.70 13.25
CA ARG A 257 16.28 18.89 12.38
C ARG A 257 16.15 18.49 10.92
N ALA A 258 16.92 17.50 10.48
CA ALA A 258 16.86 16.98 9.12
C ALA A 258 15.48 16.38 8.81
N ALA A 259 14.86 15.68 9.76
CA ALA A 259 13.52 15.12 9.63
C ALA A 259 12.47 16.22 9.38
N LEU A 260 12.51 17.31 10.15
CA LEU A 260 11.58 18.42 9.96
C LEU A 260 11.78 19.09 8.59
N ALA A 261 13.03 19.35 8.20
CA ALA A 261 13.35 19.97 6.91
C ALA A 261 12.91 19.08 5.73
N GLN A 262 13.23 17.78 5.78
CA GLN A 262 12.81 16.82 4.75
C GLN A 262 11.30 16.67 4.69
N ALA A 263 10.62 16.65 5.83
CA ALA A 263 9.16 16.60 5.88
C ALA A 263 8.56 17.83 5.18
N GLN A 264 9.04 19.03 5.50
CA GLN A 264 8.57 20.28 4.87
C GLN A 264 8.81 20.29 3.35
N GLU A 265 9.97 19.81 2.91
CA GLU A 265 10.32 19.73 1.48
C GLU A 265 9.43 18.72 0.74
N LYS A 266 9.32 17.49 1.25
CA LYS A 266 8.66 16.37 0.56
C LYS A 266 7.14 16.38 0.69
N LEU A 267 6.62 16.79 1.84
CA LEU A 267 5.19 16.67 2.19
C LEU A 267 4.47 18.03 2.22
N GLY A 268 5.20 19.13 2.07
CA GLY A 268 4.63 20.44 1.80
C GLY A 268 4.12 21.20 3.04
N PRO A 269 3.27 22.23 2.85
CA PRO A 269 2.95 23.20 3.89
C PRO A 269 2.00 22.67 4.99
N ARG A 270 1.42 21.48 4.81
CA ARG A 270 0.54 20.84 5.81
C ARG A 270 1.30 20.17 6.97
N ILE A 271 2.63 20.16 6.91
CA ILE A 271 3.48 19.70 8.01
C ILE A 271 3.29 20.62 9.21
N LEU A 272 2.82 20.04 10.32
CA LEU A 272 2.91 20.67 11.62
C LEU A 272 4.29 20.36 12.22
N PRO A 273 4.96 21.31 12.88
CA PRO A 273 6.25 21.10 13.54
C PRO A 273 6.08 20.29 14.83
N VAL A 274 5.56 19.06 14.70
CA VAL A 274 5.25 18.13 15.78
C VAL A 274 6.03 16.84 15.55
N LEU A 275 6.85 16.46 16.52
CA LEU A 275 7.59 15.21 16.46
C LEU A 275 6.75 14.07 17.05
N VAL A 276 6.67 12.97 16.31
CA VAL A 276 6.14 11.68 16.77
C VAL A 276 7.32 10.69 16.75
N PRO A 277 7.95 10.36 17.88
CA PRO A 277 9.09 9.46 17.85
C PRO A 277 8.66 8.03 17.51
N PRO A 278 9.35 7.33 16.59
CA PRO A 278 9.17 5.90 16.35
C PRO A 278 9.14 5.08 17.64
N TRP A 279 8.22 4.13 17.71
CA TRP A 279 7.92 3.33 18.91
C TRP A 279 7.55 4.15 20.16
N ASN A 280 7.18 5.42 20.00
CA ASN A 280 6.90 6.37 21.08
C ASN A 280 8.07 6.57 22.06
N ARG A 281 9.32 6.46 21.59
CA ARG A 281 10.53 6.53 22.43
C ARG A 281 11.48 7.65 22.00
N ILE A 282 11.78 8.53 22.95
CA ILE A 282 12.63 9.70 22.74
C ILE A 282 13.52 9.94 23.98
N ALA A 283 14.77 10.37 23.76
CA ALA A 283 15.68 10.76 24.82
C ALA A 283 15.31 12.12 25.42
N ALA A 284 15.40 12.26 26.75
CA ALA A 284 15.07 13.51 27.44
C ALA A 284 15.86 14.72 26.92
N GLY A 285 17.16 14.55 26.69
CA GLY A 285 18.01 15.61 26.13
C GLY A 285 17.61 16.05 24.71
N LEU A 286 16.93 15.19 23.93
CA LEU A 286 16.34 15.60 22.67
C LEU A 286 15.06 16.42 22.90
N VAL A 287 14.18 16.00 23.82
CA VAL A 287 12.93 16.71 24.16
C VAL A 287 13.22 18.18 24.49
N GLU A 288 14.24 18.44 25.32
CA GLU A 288 14.67 19.79 25.68
C GLU A 288 15.18 20.61 24.49
N ALA A 289 15.78 19.95 23.50
CA ALA A 289 16.35 20.59 22.32
C ALA A 289 15.32 20.85 21.19
N LEU A 290 14.14 20.22 21.23
CA LEU A 290 13.13 20.30 20.16
C LEU A 290 12.71 21.74 19.79
N PRO A 291 12.42 22.64 20.75
CA PRO A 291 12.05 24.03 20.43
C PRO A 291 13.11 24.78 19.64
N ALA A 292 14.38 24.60 20.02
CA ALA A 292 15.53 25.28 19.41
C ALA A 292 15.81 24.82 17.97
N ILE A 293 15.27 23.66 17.57
CA ILE A 293 15.39 23.13 16.21
C ILE A 293 14.11 23.22 15.39
N GLY A 294 13.10 23.94 15.89
CA GLY A 294 11.91 24.34 15.12
C GLY A 294 10.64 23.56 15.46
N TYR A 295 10.70 22.54 16.31
CA TYR A 295 9.48 21.86 16.78
C TYR A 295 8.70 22.72 17.77
N ARG A 296 7.39 22.53 17.79
CA ARG A 296 6.43 23.15 18.73
C ARG A 296 5.56 22.12 19.42
N GLY A 297 5.49 20.90 18.89
CA GLY A 297 4.77 19.80 19.51
C GLY A 297 5.58 18.52 19.64
N LEU A 298 5.16 17.69 20.59
CA LEU A 298 5.58 16.31 20.78
C LEU A 298 4.34 15.43 20.96
N SER A 299 4.31 14.27 20.31
CA SER A 299 3.27 13.29 20.54
C SER A 299 3.89 11.90 20.69
N THR A 300 3.89 11.37 21.90
CA THR A 300 4.27 9.98 22.23
C THR A 300 3.00 9.17 22.52
N PHE A 301 3.02 8.21 23.45
CA PHE A 301 1.84 7.45 23.85
C PHE A 301 1.73 7.44 25.38
N GLY A 302 0.52 7.57 25.91
CA GLY A 302 0.25 7.60 27.34
C GLY A 302 0.14 9.01 27.91
N LEU A 303 0.44 9.19 29.20
CA LEU A 303 0.33 10.49 29.86
C LEU A 303 1.32 11.51 29.25
N ALA A 304 0.85 12.72 28.96
CA ALA A 304 1.70 13.80 28.49
C ALA A 304 2.40 14.47 29.68
N ALA A 305 3.65 14.91 29.48
CA ALA A 305 4.29 15.77 30.45
C ALA A 305 3.59 17.15 30.43
N PRO A 306 3.28 17.73 31.61
CA PRO A 306 2.66 19.05 31.72
C PRO A 306 3.41 20.13 30.92
N GLU A 307 4.73 20.14 31.04
CA GLU A 307 5.64 21.03 30.34
C GLU A 307 6.88 20.21 29.94
N PRO A 308 6.86 19.54 28.78
CA PRO A 308 7.97 18.69 28.37
C PRO A 308 9.26 19.50 28.13
N ALA A 309 9.11 20.76 27.70
CA ALA A 309 10.15 21.75 27.52
C ALA A 309 9.50 23.12 27.30
N ASN A 310 10.26 24.20 27.54
CA ASN A 310 9.78 25.56 27.30
C ASN A 310 9.40 25.76 25.81
N GLY A 311 8.16 26.15 25.54
CA GLY A 311 7.66 26.34 24.17
C GLY A 311 7.38 25.04 23.42
N LEU A 312 7.35 23.88 24.10
CA LEU A 312 6.97 22.59 23.54
C LEU A 312 5.67 22.08 24.15
N ARG A 313 4.66 21.85 23.32
CA ARG A 313 3.38 21.26 23.76
C ARG A 313 3.37 19.75 23.54
N GLN A 314 3.01 18.98 24.57
CA GLN A 314 2.83 17.54 24.42
C GLN A 314 1.34 17.18 24.45
N VAL A 315 0.89 16.46 23.44
CA VAL A 315 -0.45 15.86 23.39
C VAL A 315 -0.31 14.43 22.87
N ASN A 316 -0.79 13.47 23.64
CA ASN A 316 -0.59 12.05 23.36
C ASN A 316 -1.93 11.33 23.15
N PRO A 317 -2.02 10.38 22.21
CA PRO A 317 -3.02 9.35 22.29
C PRO A 317 -2.80 8.44 23.49
N ARG A 318 -3.90 7.88 23.99
CA ARG A 318 -3.95 6.99 25.15
C ARG A 318 -4.68 5.68 24.88
N ILE A 319 -5.26 5.54 23.69
CA ILE A 319 -5.95 4.34 23.23
C ILE A 319 -5.26 3.84 21.97
N ASP A 320 -4.86 2.57 21.96
CA ASP A 320 -4.32 1.87 20.79
C ASP A 320 -5.10 0.55 20.64
N PRO A 321 -5.85 0.35 19.55
CA PRO A 321 -6.66 -0.84 19.36
C PRO A 321 -5.84 -2.06 18.92
N VAL A 322 -4.55 -1.92 18.63
CA VAL A 322 -3.70 -3.02 18.15
C VAL A 322 -3.05 -3.78 19.29
N ASP A 323 -3.21 -5.10 19.31
CA ASP A 323 -2.52 -5.99 20.26
C ASP A 323 -1.07 -6.27 19.83
N TRP A 324 -0.18 -5.33 20.11
CA TRP A 324 1.25 -5.42 19.79
C TRP A 324 2.00 -6.57 20.49
N ARG A 325 1.45 -7.12 21.59
CA ARG A 325 2.11 -8.15 22.40
C ARG A 325 1.59 -9.56 22.11
N GLY A 326 0.42 -9.68 21.51
CA GLY A 326 -0.18 -10.95 21.13
C GLY A 326 -0.44 -11.05 19.63
N SER A 327 -1.70 -10.92 19.24
CA SER A 327 -2.20 -11.30 17.91
C SER A 327 -1.80 -10.36 16.78
N ARG A 328 -1.37 -9.12 17.10
CA ARG A 328 -1.27 -8.00 16.16
C ARG A 328 -2.59 -7.60 15.47
N GLY A 329 -3.71 -8.17 15.92
CA GLY A 329 -5.06 -7.77 15.54
C GLY A 329 -5.68 -6.87 16.62
N LEU A 330 -7.01 -6.92 16.76
CA LEU A 330 -7.75 -6.14 17.75
C LEU A 330 -7.41 -6.56 19.19
N PHE A 331 -7.00 -5.60 20.01
CA PHE A 331 -6.89 -5.74 21.47
C PHE A 331 -8.27 -5.91 22.10
N GLU A 332 -8.33 -6.59 23.25
CA GLU A 332 -9.58 -6.96 23.94
C GLU A 332 -10.62 -5.82 23.97
N PRO A 333 -11.74 -5.92 23.21
CA PRO A 333 -12.63 -4.79 22.97
C PRO A 333 -13.25 -4.20 24.23
N THR A 334 -13.65 -5.06 25.18
CA THR A 334 -14.21 -4.62 26.48
C THR A 334 -13.18 -3.84 27.29
N ALA A 335 -11.90 -4.22 27.22
CA ALA A 335 -10.83 -3.51 27.89
C ALA A 335 -10.57 -2.14 27.22
N LEU A 336 -10.59 -2.06 25.89
CA LEU A 336 -10.49 -0.79 25.16
C LEU A 336 -11.63 0.16 25.54
N VAL A 337 -12.88 -0.32 25.52
CA VAL A 337 -14.04 0.50 25.92
C VAL A 337 -13.90 0.98 27.36
N SER A 338 -13.48 0.11 28.28
CA SER A 338 -13.27 0.49 29.68
C SER A 338 -12.18 1.56 29.86
N GLN A 339 -11.10 1.49 29.07
CA GLN A 339 -10.07 2.53 29.05
C GLN A 339 -10.65 3.86 28.55
N ILE A 340 -11.40 3.85 27.45
CA ILE A 340 -12.04 5.06 26.90
C ILE A 340 -13.01 5.68 27.93
N VAL A 341 -13.86 4.87 28.57
CA VAL A 341 -14.78 5.32 29.63
C VAL A 341 -14.02 5.99 30.77
N THR A 342 -12.92 5.38 31.22
CA THR A 342 -12.08 5.95 32.29
C THR A 342 -11.52 7.32 31.89
N LEU A 343 -11.09 7.49 30.64
CA LEU A 343 -10.59 8.76 30.13
C LEU A 343 -11.72 9.82 30.04
N ILE A 344 -12.90 9.43 29.57
CA ILE A 344 -14.08 10.32 29.48
C ILE A 344 -14.52 10.79 30.87
N ASP A 345 -14.60 9.88 31.84
CA ASP A 345 -15.06 10.24 33.18
C ASP A 345 -14.10 11.20 33.90
N ARG A 346 -12.79 11.09 33.61
CA ARG A 346 -11.72 11.98 34.13
C ARG A 346 -11.59 13.30 33.37
N HIS A 347 -12.05 13.37 32.12
CA HIS A 347 -11.98 14.59 31.31
C HIS A 347 -12.72 15.76 32.00
N GLY A 348 -12.09 16.94 32.01
CA GLY A 348 -12.55 18.12 32.73
C GLY A 348 -12.57 18.02 34.27
N ARG A 349 -11.99 16.97 34.89
CA ARG A 349 -11.89 16.84 36.36
C ARG A 349 -10.47 16.92 36.92
N GLU A 350 -9.49 16.57 36.09
CA GLU A 350 -8.07 16.71 36.44
C GLU A 350 -7.63 18.16 36.16
N GLU A 351 -6.54 18.62 36.77
CA GLU A 351 -5.99 19.98 36.59
C GLU A 351 -5.73 20.32 35.10
N ARG A 352 -5.65 19.30 34.25
CA ARG A 352 -5.48 19.42 32.81
C ARG A 352 -6.56 18.66 32.07
N ASP A 353 -7.28 19.40 31.24
CA ASP A 353 -8.23 18.84 30.30
C ASP A 353 -7.46 18.26 29.10
N GLU A 354 -6.98 17.02 29.20
CA GLU A 354 -6.30 16.35 28.08
C GLU A 354 -7.30 15.67 27.15
N PRO A 355 -7.22 15.87 25.82
CA PRO A 355 -8.11 15.20 24.88
C PRO A 355 -7.91 13.68 24.90
N VAL A 356 -8.98 12.93 24.65
CA VAL A 356 -8.95 11.49 24.47
C VAL A 356 -8.40 11.19 23.08
N GLY A 357 -7.16 10.72 22.98
CA GLY A 357 -6.54 10.42 21.69
C GLY A 357 -6.56 8.94 21.33
N LEU A 358 -7.00 8.65 20.11
CA LEU A 358 -6.92 7.36 19.45
C LEU A 358 -5.64 7.30 18.60
N LEU A 359 -4.82 6.28 18.82
CA LEU A 359 -3.68 5.91 18.00
C LEU A 359 -4.07 4.74 17.09
N THR A 360 -3.83 4.86 15.79
CA THR A 360 -3.98 3.75 14.83
C THR A 360 -2.70 3.54 14.02
N HIS A 361 -2.64 2.40 13.35
CA HIS A 361 -1.56 2.07 12.43
C HIS A 361 -2.20 1.35 11.23
N HIS A 362 -2.74 2.12 10.28
CA HIS A 362 -3.55 1.59 9.18
C HIS A 362 -2.90 0.45 8.38
N LEU A 363 -1.57 0.40 8.32
CA LEU A 363 -0.80 -0.63 7.61
C LEU A 363 -0.85 -2.02 8.27
N VAL A 364 -1.20 -2.09 9.56
CA VAL A 364 -1.27 -3.35 10.32
C VAL A 364 -2.69 -3.73 10.74
N HIS A 365 -3.69 -2.90 10.44
CA HIS A 365 -5.08 -3.18 10.79
C HIS A 365 -5.60 -4.44 10.08
N ASP A 366 -6.16 -5.35 10.87
CA ASP A 366 -7.09 -6.37 10.38
C ASP A 366 -8.53 -5.83 10.33
N GLU A 367 -9.47 -6.62 9.80
CA GLU A 367 -10.88 -6.21 9.72
C GLU A 367 -11.53 -5.99 11.10
N ALA A 368 -11.04 -6.65 12.15
CA ALA A 368 -11.57 -6.45 13.50
C ALA A 368 -11.18 -5.07 14.04
N VAL A 369 -9.92 -4.64 13.85
CA VAL A 369 -9.46 -3.29 14.20
C VAL A 369 -10.23 -2.24 13.40
N TRP A 370 -10.40 -2.43 12.09
CA TRP A 370 -11.19 -1.52 11.26
C TRP A 370 -12.64 -1.39 11.75
N ALA A 371 -13.30 -2.52 12.01
CA ALA A 371 -14.69 -2.53 12.48
C ALA A 371 -14.83 -1.88 13.87
N PHE A 372 -13.86 -2.09 14.77
CA PHE A 372 -13.84 -1.44 16.08
C PHE A 372 -13.68 0.07 15.96
N CYS A 373 -12.71 0.54 15.16
CA CYS A 373 -12.49 1.98 14.94
C CYS A 373 -13.73 2.65 14.33
N GLU A 374 -14.35 2.04 13.31
CA GLU A 374 -15.58 2.58 12.71
C GLU A 374 -16.73 2.66 13.73
N ALA A 375 -16.97 1.59 14.48
CA ALA A 375 -18.03 1.54 15.50
C ALA A 375 -17.79 2.50 16.67
N LEU A 376 -16.52 2.75 17.02
CA LEU A 376 -16.12 3.74 18.03
C LEU A 376 -16.36 5.16 17.52
N LEU A 377 -15.88 5.50 16.32
CA LEU A 377 -16.05 6.83 15.73
C LEU A 377 -17.53 7.17 15.54
N GLU A 378 -18.35 6.21 15.08
CA GLU A 378 -19.80 6.38 14.97
C GLU A 378 -20.42 6.79 16.32
N ARG A 379 -20.07 6.10 17.41
CA ARG A 379 -20.65 6.37 18.73
C ARG A 379 -20.19 7.68 19.33
N LEU A 380 -18.90 7.96 19.23
CA LEU A 380 -18.33 9.22 19.72
C LEU A 380 -18.98 10.40 19.00
N THR A 381 -19.07 10.36 17.68
CA THR A 381 -19.57 11.49 16.87
C THR A 381 -21.09 11.67 16.90
N ARG A 382 -21.84 10.65 17.32
CA ARG A 382 -23.28 10.79 17.63
C ARG A 382 -23.55 11.60 18.90
N SER A 383 -22.59 11.71 19.81
CA SER A 383 -22.77 12.47 21.04
C SER A 383 -22.49 13.95 20.82
N PRO A 384 -23.45 14.87 21.13
CA PRO A 384 -23.23 16.30 20.95
C PRO A 384 -22.17 16.89 21.89
N GLN A 385 -21.77 16.14 22.93
CA GLN A 385 -20.70 16.53 23.85
C GLN A 385 -19.31 16.26 23.29
N VAL A 386 -19.17 15.42 22.26
CA VAL A 386 -17.87 15.15 21.67
C VAL A 386 -17.50 16.27 20.71
N ARG A 387 -16.29 16.79 20.88
CA ARG A 387 -15.65 17.78 20.01
C ARG A 387 -14.38 17.18 19.46
N CYS A 388 -14.21 17.26 18.15
CA CYS A 388 -13.02 16.81 17.46
C CYS A 388 -12.25 18.04 16.97
N PRO A 389 -11.34 18.62 17.77
CA PRO A 389 -10.58 19.80 17.37
C PRO A 389 -9.68 19.50 16.17
N LEU A 390 -9.30 20.54 15.42
CA LEU A 390 -8.25 20.41 14.43
C LEU A 390 -6.93 20.07 15.13
N VAL A 391 -6.10 19.27 14.44
CA VAL A 391 -4.80 18.86 14.99
C VAL A 391 -3.89 20.07 15.24
N SER A 392 -3.95 21.09 14.38
CA SER A 392 -3.23 22.36 14.57
C SER A 392 -3.51 23.01 15.93
N ASP A 393 -4.77 22.98 16.35
CA ASP A 393 -5.22 23.66 17.56
C ASP A 393 -4.72 22.94 18.81
N LEU A 394 -4.59 21.61 18.73
CA LEU A 394 -4.03 20.79 19.80
C LEU A 394 -2.57 21.12 20.11
N PHE A 395 -1.81 21.58 19.12
CA PHE A 395 -0.38 21.87 19.28
C PHE A 395 -0.04 23.37 19.22
N SER A 396 -1.02 24.23 18.98
CA SER A 396 -0.87 25.68 19.14
C SER A 396 -0.56 26.02 20.60
N ALA A 397 0.33 26.99 20.82
CA ALA A 397 0.49 27.60 22.14
C ALA A 397 -0.79 28.40 22.43
N THR A 398 -1.45 28.12 23.55
CA THR A 398 -2.50 29.01 24.03
C THR A 398 -1.81 30.34 24.35
N VAL A 399 -2.16 31.41 23.63
CA VAL A 399 -1.84 32.77 24.08
C VAL A 399 -2.69 32.98 25.33
N THR A 400 -2.13 32.71 26.50
CA THR A 400 -2.66 33.19 27.79
C THR A 400 -2.24 34.62 28.02
#